data_AF-L0AGG1-F1
#
_entry.id   AF-L0AGG1-F1
#
_cell.length_a   1.000
_cell.length_b   1.000
_cell.length_c   1.000
_cell.angle_alpha   90.00
_cell.angle_beta   90.00
_cell.angle_gamma   90.00
#
_symmetry.space_group_name_H-M   'P 1'
#
loop_
_entity.id
_entity.type
_entity.pdbx_description
1 polymer ?
#
loop_
_entity_poly.entity_id
_entity_poly.type
_entity_poly.pdbx_seq_one_letter_code
_entity_poly.pdbx_strand_id
1 'polypeptide(L)' 'MPAEPLAAFPAATVVFEDGKEVDNVAVKVYPNWIQVRGETSSSYYSRESIRAVHGD' A
#
# COMPACT_ATOMS: atom_id res chain seq x y z
N MET A 1 18.29 11.13 -10.92
CA MET A 1 18.41 10.46 -9.61
C MET A 1 18.13 8.98 -9.85
N PRO A 2 18.95 8.03 -9.41
CA PRO A 2 18.66 6.61 -9.61
C PRO A 2 17.42 6.25 -8.78
N ALA A 3 16.42 5.64 -9.43
CA ALA A 3 15.26 5.08 -8.75
C ALA A 3 15.74 3.87 -7.94
N GLU A 4 15.72 3.97 -6.61
CA GLU A 4 15.96 2.80 -5.75
C GLU A 4 14.92 1.72 -6.12
N PRO A 5 15.35 0.48 -6.38
CA PRO A 5 14.44 -0.58 -6.78
C PRO A 5 13.42 -0.83 -5.66
N LEU A 6 12.15 -1.03 -6.04
CA LEU A 6 11.04 -1.46 -5.18
C LEU A 6 11.25 -2.85 -4.53
N ALA A 7 12.47 -3.38 -4.61
CA ALA A 7 12.88 -4.67 -4.12
C ALA A 7 13.03 -4.65 -2.59
N ALA A 8 11.91 -4.67 -1.87
CA ALA A 8 11.88 -5.12 -0.46
C ALA A 8 10.48 -5.43 0.09
N PHE A 9 9.39 -5.10 -0.61
CA PHE A 9 8.05 -5.34 -0.09
C PHE A 9 7.31 -6.37 -0.96
N PRO A 10 6.74 -7.43 -0.36
CA PRO A 10 5.86 -8.34 -1.09
C PRO A 10 4.70 -7.54 -1.69
N ALA A 11 4.31 -7.90 -2.91
CA ALA A 11 3.15 -7.31 -3.55
C ALA A 11 1.91 -7.62 -2.71
N ALA A 12 1.12 -6.60 -2.43
CA ALA A 12 -0.12 -6.72 -1.69
C ALA A 12 -1.24 -6.01 -2.46
N THR A 13 -2.46 -6.48 -2.24
CA THR A 13 -3.69 -5.84 -2.67
C THR A 13 -4.33 -5.15 -1.48
N VAL A 14 -4.65 -3.86 -1.66
CA VAL A 14 -5.29 -3.03 -0.64
C VAL A 14 -6.73 -2.77 -1.04
N VAL A 15 -7.67 -3.11 -0.15
CA VAL A 15 -9.10 -2.83 -0.30
C VAL A 15 -9.46 -1.65 0.59
N PHE A 16 -9.97 -0.59 -0.03
CA PHE A 16 -10.44 0.62 0.65
C PHE A 16 -11.91 0.48 1.07
N GLU A 17 -12.33 1.25 2.08
CA GLU A 17 -13.72 1.29 2.55
C GLU A 17 -14.72 1.69 1.44
N ASP A 18 -14.29 2.54 0.51
CA ASP A 18 -15.07 2.98 -0.66
C ASP A 18 -15.27 1.86 -1.71
N GLY A 19 -14.69 0.68 -1.50
CA GLY A 19 -14.68 -0.43 -2.46
C GLY A 19 -13.63 -0.31 -3.56
N LYS A 20 -12.80 0.74 -3.52
CA LYS A 20 -11.62 0.83 -4.37
C LYS A 20 -10.61 -0.25 -3.99
N GLU A 21 -10.01 -0.90 -4.98
CA GLU A 21 -8.92 -1.85 -4.79
C GLU A 21 -7.67 -1.37 -5.51
N VAL A 22 -6.51 -1.59 -4.90
CA VAL A 22 -5.21 -1.25 -5.47
C VAL A 22 -4.30 -2.46 -5.33
N ASP A 23 -4.02 -3.08 -6.47
CA ASP A 23 -3.17 -4.26 -6.61
C ASP A 23 -1.71 -3.92 -6.87
N ASN A 24 -0.84 -4.89 -6.61
CA ASN A 24 0.60 -4.82 -6.91
C ASN A 24 1.29 -3.61 -6.26
N VAL A 25 0.98 -3.40 -4.97
CA VAL A 25 1.56 -2.32 -4.17
C VAL A 25 2.27 -2.85 -2.95
N ALA A 26 3.33 -2.14 -2.55
CA ALA A 26 4.01 -2.35 -1.30
C ALA A 26 3.22 -1.70 -0.16
N VAL A 27 2.86 -2.46 0.87
CA VAL A 27 2.08 -1.94 2.00
C VAL A 27 2.91 -2.00 3.27
N LYS A 28 2.91 -0.90 4.02
CA LYS A 28 3.49 -0.85 5.37
C LYS A 28 2.46 -0.31 6.34
N VAL A 29 2.14 -1.13 7.33
CA VAL A 29 1.12 -0.83 8.34
C VAL A 29 1.77 -0.18 9.55
N TYR A 30 1.26 0.98 9.94
CA TYR A 30 1.61 1.69 11.16
C TYR A 30 0.38 1.74 12.09
N PRO A 31 0.52 2.12 13.37
CA PRO A 31 -0.59 2.10 14.33
C PRO A 31 -1.81 2.92 13.91
N ASN A 32 -1.59 4.09 13.30
CA ASN A 32 -2.66 5.03 12.94
C ASN A 32 -2.87 5.16 11.42
N TRP A 33 -1.90 4.77 10.61
CA TRP A 33 -1.90 4.97 9.16
C TRP A 33 -1.23 3.81 8.42
N ILE A 34 -1.52 3.71 7.13
CA ILE A 34 -1.00 2.69 6.24
C ILE A 34 -0.34 3.39 5.06
N GLN A 35 0.91 3.03 4.82
CA GLN A 35 1.65 3.46 3.65
C GLN A 35 1.41 2.48 2.52
N VAL A 36 0.98 2.99 1.37
CA VAL A 36 0.79 2.23 0.15
C VAL A 36 1.72 2.83 -0.89
N ARG A 37 2.75 2.08 -1.27
CA ARG A 37 3.76 2.48 -2.24
C ARG A 37 3.55 1.64 -3.51
N GLY A 38 3.13 2.32 -4.58
CA GLY A 38 3.17 1.77 -5.93
C GLY A 38 4.52 2.00 -6.60
N GLU A 39 4.61 1.62 -7.87
CA GLU A 39 5.85 1.63 -8.63
C GLU A 39 6.51 3.01 -8.72
N THR A 40 5.69 4.05 -8.89
CA THR A 40 6.14 5.43 -9.08
C THR A 40 5.56 6.41 -8.07
N SER A 41 4.72 5.94 -7.14
CA SER A 41 3.99 6.81 -6.19
C SER A 41 3.94 6.19 -4.80
N SER A 42 3.99 7.04 -3.77
CA SER A 42 3.79 6.63 -2.38
C SER A 42 2.66 7.46 -1.78
N SER A 43 1.61 6.79 -1.33
CA SER A 43 0.43 7.39 -0.72
C SER A 43 0.31 6.91 0.73
N TYR A 44 -0.19 7.78 1.59
CA TYR A 44 -0.45 7.47 2.99
C TYR A 44 -1.95 7.58 3.23
N TYR A 45 -2.52 6.52 3.80
CA TYR A 45 -3.93 6.42 4.08
C TYR A 45 -4.14 6.21 5.58
N SER A 46 -5.23 6.73 6.13
CA SER A 46 -5.62 6.41 7.50
C SER A 46 -5.98 4.93 7.59
N ARG A 47 -5.67 4.29 8.71
CA ARG A 47 -6.04 2.87 8.92
C ARG A 47 -7.55 2.66 8.77
N GLU A 48 -8.35 3.63 9.20
CA GLU A 48 -9.81 3.61 9.09
C GLU A 48 -10.32 3.67 7.64
N SER A 49 -9.51 4.14 6.68
CA SER A 49 -9.88 4.16 5.27
C SER A 49 -9.65 2.82 4.56
N ILE A 50 -8.98 1.88 5.23
CA ILE A 50 -8.52 0.62 4.66
C ILE A 50 -9.35 -0.50 5.28
N ARG A 51 -10.15 -1.14 4.45
CA ARG A 51 -11.00 -2.26 4.84
C ARG A 51 -10.18 -3.53 5.05
N ALA A 52 -9.28 -3.83 4.13
CA ALA A 52 -8.44 -5.02 4.18
C ALA A 52 -7.12 -4.83 3.42
N VAL A 53 -6.10 -5.58 3.84
CA VAL A 53 -4.83 -5.70 3.11
C VAL A 53 -4.55 -7.18 2.93
N HIS A 54 -4.48 -7.63 1.68
CA HIS A 54 -4.14 -8.98 1.30
C HIS A 54 -2.69 -8.99 0.81
N GLY A 55 -1.78 -9.59 1.59
CA GLY A 55 -0.42 -9.87 1.13
C GLY A 55 -0.39 -11.22 0.41
N ASP A 56 0.29 -11.28 -0.73
CA ASP A 56 0.65 -12.55 -1.39
C ASP A 56 1.81 -13.24 -0.64
#